data_AF-A0A816J5P5-F1
#
_entry.id   AF-A0A816J5P5-F1
#
_cell.length_a   1.000
_cell.length_b   1.000
_cell.length_c   1.000
_cell.angle_alpha   90.00
_cell.angle_beta   90.00
_cell.angle_gamma   90.00
#
_symmetry.space_group_name_H-M   'P 1'
#
loop_
_entity.id
_entity.type
_entity.pdbx_description
1 polymer ?
#
loop_
_entity_poly.entity_id
_entity_poly.type
_entity_poly.pdbx_seq_one_letter_code
_entity_poly.pdbx_strand_id
1 'polypeptide(L)'
;MYTSDSDLGTGGARLGRCNTDLSRFSGKKSPRCLTAKQSAILDVSLQHPVCVETFSESRALGRVFLRSSGRTVAMGRVTRIIQNS
;
A
#
# COMPACT_ATOMS: atom_id res chain seq x y z
N MET A 1 -2.39 18.63 1.25
CA MET A 1 -3.21 18.74 2.48
C MET A 1 -3.62 17.32 2.88
N TYR A 2 -2.81 16.44 3.47
CA TYR A 2 -1.82 16.53 4.53
C TYR A 2 -0.56 15.77 4.14
N THR A 3 0.60 16.42 4.19
CA THR A 3 1.73 15.95 5.00
C THR A 3 2.52 17.21 5.29
N SER A 4 2.21 17.83 6.43
CA SER A 4 3.12 18.79 7.04
C SER A 4 4.43 18.05 7.27
N ASP A 5 5.51 18.63 6.77
CA ASP A 5 6.82 18.45 7.40
C ASP A 5 6.65 18.59 8.92
N SER A 6 7.47 17.85 9.66
CA SER A 6 7.53 17.74 11.14
C SER A 6 6.86 16.49 11.71
N ASP A 7 7.67 15.78 12.49
CA ASP A 7 7.37 14.67 13.38
C ASP A 7 6.02 14.80 14.13
N LEU A 8 5.40 13.64 14.48
CA LEU A 8 4.23 13.45 15.38
C LEU A 8 2.83 13.18 14.77
N GLY A 9 2.71 12.63 13.56
CA GLY A 9 1.38 12.27 13.00
C GLY A 9 1.31 10.97 12.21
N THR A 10 2.29 10.09 12.32
CA THR A 10 2.39 8.93 11.42
C THR A 10 1.35 7.87 11.80
N GLY A 11 0.23 7.85 11.08
CA GLY A 11 -0.62 6.66 10.95
C GLY A 11 0.21 5.55 10.31
N GLY A 12 1.05 4.90 11.11
CA GLY A 12 1.94 3.85 10.65
C GLY A 12 1.12 2.71 10.05
N ALA A 13 1.57 2.17 8.93
CA ALA A 13 1.05 0.93 8.39
C ALA A 13 2.17 -0.10 8.39
N ARG A 14 1.89 -1.30 8.91
CA ARG A 14 2.75 -2.46 8.71
C ARG A 14 2.40 -3.05 7.35
N LEU A 15 3.36 -3.10 6.44
CA LEU A 15 3.21 -3.83 5.20
C LEU A 15 2.99 -5.31 5.56
N GLY A 16 1.83 -5.84 5.18
CA GLY A 16 1.49 -7.24 5.38
C GLY A 16 2.11 -8.10 4.28
N ARG A 17 1.48 -9.24 3.99
CA ARG A 17 2.01 -10.20 3.03
C ARG A 17 1.94 -9.63 1.61
N CYS A 18 3.03 -9.79 0.87
CA CYS A 18 3.02 -9.53 -0.56
C CYS A 18 2.37 -10.71 -1.29
N ASN A 19 1.29 -10.45 -2.02
CA ASN A 19 0.62 -11.45 -2.83
C ASN A 19 0.63 -10.95 -4.28
N THR A 20 1.67 -11.30 -5.03
CA THR A 20 1.91 -10.77 -6.38
C THR A 20 0.72 -10.94 -7.31
N ASP A 21 0.31 -9.84 -7.97
CA ASP A 21 -0.57 -9.92 -9.13
C ASP A 21 0.28 -10.30 -10.36
N LEU A 22 -0.13 -11.39 -10.97
CA LEU A 22 0.70 -12.33 -11.71
C LEU A 22 0.85 -11.95 -13.19
N SER A 23 0.86 -10.66 -13.56
CA SER A 23 0.83 -10.28 -14.98
C SER A 23 2.20 -10.09 -15.64
N ARG A 24 3.30 -9.93 -14.89
CA ARG A 24 4.62 -9.63 -15.50
C ARG A 24 5.86 -10.30 -14.87
N PHE A 25 5.73 -11.23 -13.92
CA PHE A 25 6.90 -11.92 -13.35
C PHE A 25 6.86 -13.43 -13.62
N SER A 26 7.72 -13.86 -14.55
CA SER A 26 7.92 -15.26 -14.96
C SER A 26 8.75 -16.05 -13.95
N GLY A 27 8.33 -16.12 -12.68
CA GLY A 27 8.99 -16.99 -11.72
C GLY A 27 8.73 -16.68 -10.24
N LYS A 28 8.14 -17.67 -9.56
CA LYS A 28 7.92 -17.81 -8.10
C LYS A 28 6.72 -17.03 -7.54
N LYS A 29 5.84 -17.79 -6.87
CA LYS A 29 4.51 -17.41 -6.38
C LYS A 29 4.50 -16.33 -5.27
N SER A 30 5.67 -15.92 -4.77
CA SER A 30 5.83 -14.80 -3.82
C SER A 30 7.30 -14.33 -3.80
N PRO A 31 7.66 -13.22 -4.45
CA PRO A 31 9.01 -12.70 -4.42
C PRO A 31 9.37 -12.20 -3.01
N ARG A 32 10.60 -12.45 -2.57
CA ARG A 32 11.10 -11.94 -1.26
C ARG A 32 11.25 -10.42 -1.21
N CYS A 33 11.45 -9.78 -2.35
CA CYS A 33 11.59 -8.34 -2.46
C CYS A 33 11.03 -7.87 -3.81
N LEU A 34 10.50 -6.65 -3.82
CA LEU A 34 10.12 -5.95 -5.04
C LEU A 34 11.20 -4.92 -5.34
N THR A 35 11.69 -4.92 -6.57
CA THR A 35 12.63 -3.92 -7.08
C THR A 35 11.88 -2.81 -7.82
N ALA A 36 12.60 -1.75 -8.19
CA ALA A 36 12.02 -0.61 -8.88
C ALA A 36 11.27 -1.05 -10.17
N LYS A 37 10.16 -0.38 -10.47
CA LYS A 37 9.30 -0.61 -11.65
C LYS A 37 8.58 -1.97 -11.68
N GLN A 38 8.52 -2.69 -10.55
CA GLN A 38 7.68 -3.87 -10.40
C GLN A 38 6.32 -3.51 -9.79
N SER A 39 5.30 -4.29 -10.12
CA SER A 39 3.95 -4.16 -9.56
C SER A 39 3.56 -5.46 -8.87
N ALA A 40 2.85 -5.35 -7.75
CA ALA A 40 2.31 -6.47 -6.99
C ALA A 40 1.03 -6.05 -6.27
N ILE A 41 0.18 -7.02 -5.92
CA ILE A 41 -0.85 -6.81 -4.91
C ILE A 41 -0.21 -7.06 -3.54
N LEU A 42 -0.54 -6.22 -2.57
CA LEU A 42 0.01 -6.28 -1.22
C LEU A 42 -1.15 -6.17 -0.25
N ASP A 43 -1.16 -7.04 0.76
CA ASP A 43 -2.03 -6.85 1.92
C ASP A 43 -1.32 -5.87 2.87
N VAL A 44 -2.02 -4.83 3.31
CA VAL A 44 -1.47 -3.80 4.20
C VAL A 44 -2.27 -3.79 5.48
N SER A 45 -1.58 -3.96 6.61
CA SER A 45 -2.16 -3.85 7.94
C SER A 45 -1.89 -2.47 8.53
N LEU A 46 -2.93 -1.74 8.87
CA LEU A 46 -2.81 -0.41 9.46
C LEU A 46 -2.58 -0.54 10.97
N GLN A 47 -1.73 0.30 11.56
CA GLN A 47 -1.55 0.33 13.02
C GLN A 47 -2.71 1.04 13.72
N HIS A 48 -3.36 1.97 13.03
CA HIS A 48 -4.48 2.75 13.52
C HIS A 48 -5.63 2.69 12.49
N PRO A 49 -6.89 2.89 12.91
CA PRO A 49 -8.02 2.99 11.99
C PRO A 49 -7.81 4.13 10.99
N VAL A 50 -8.04 3.86 9.70
CA VAL A 50 -8.00 4.88 8.63
C VAL A 50 -9.21 4.66 7.73
N CYS A 51 -9.87 5.75 7.35
CA CYS A 51 -10.93 5.72 6.37
C CYS A 51 -10.33 5.50 4.98
N VAL A 52 -10.67 4.36 4.35
CA VAL A 52 -10.25 4.01 3.00
C VAL A 52 -11.43 3.41 2.25
N GLU A 53 -11.43 3.59 0.93
CA GLU A 53 -12.40 2.97 0.03
C GLU A 53 -11.66 2.27 -1.11
N THR A 54 -12.33 1.36 -1.83
CA THR A 54 -11.75 0.84 -3.07
C THR A 54 -11.68 1.96 -4.11
N PHE A 55 -10.71 1.85 -5.01
CA PHE A 55 -10.48 2.87 -6.03
C PHE A 55 -11.65 3.02 -7.03
N SER A 56 -12.50 1.99 -7.15
CA SER A 56 -13.72 2.04 -7.96
C SER A 56 -14.76 2.98 -7.36
N GLU A 57 -14.97 2.94 -6.04
CA GLU A 57 -15.95 3.76 -5.34
C GLU A 57 -15.46 5.21 -5.21
N SER A 58 -14.23 5.40 -4.75
CA SER A 58 -13.64 6.73 -4.62
C SER A 58 -12.18 6.73 -5.02
N ARG A 59 -11.88 7.47 -6.10
CA ARG A 59 -10.50 7.70 -6.55
C ARG A 59 -9.69 8.55 -5.57
N ALA A 60 -10.34 9.31 -4.69
CA ALA A 60 -9.65 10.12 -3.69
C ALA A 60 -9.20 9.24 -2.51
N LEU A 61 -10.12 8.43 -1.97
CA LEU A 61 -9.88 7.58 -0.79
C LEU A 61 -9.20 6.24 -1.13
N GLY A 62 -9.23 5.82 -2.40
CA GLY A 62 -8.57 4.61 -2.86
C GLY A 62 -7.15 4.80 -3.39
N ARG A 63 -6.60 6.03 -3.39
CA ARG A 63 -5.18 6.28 -3.77
C ARG A 63 -4.27 6.16 -2.55
N VAL A 64 -3.18 5.40 -2.70
CA VAL A 64 -2.25 5.13 -1.61
C VAL A 64 -0.82 5.45 -2.04
N PHE A 65 -0.06 6.05 -1.12
CA PHE A 65 1.36 6.35 -1.31
C PHE A 65 2.13 5.69 -0.17
N LEU A 66 3.06 4.79 -0.51
CA LEU A 66 3.98 4.23 0.48
C LEU A 66 5.19 5.14 0.59
N ARG A 67 5.44 5.65 1.79
CA ARG A 67 6.60 6.51 2.09
C ARG A 67 7.56 5.80 3.03
N SER A 68 8.85 5.97 2.79
CA SER A 68 9.93 5.53 3.66
C SER A 68 10.93 6.67 3.80
N SER A 69 11.21 7.08 5.05
CA SER A 69 12.15 8.17 5.37
C SER A 69 11.98 9.43 4.50
N GLY A 70 10.73 9.90 4.36
CA GLY A 70 10.38 11.09 3.57
C GLY A 70 10.30 10.87 2.05
N ARG A 71 10.69 9.70 1.52
CA ARG A 71 10.64 9.40 0.09
C ARG A 71 9.45 8.53 -0.27
N THR A 72 8.79 8.84 -1.38
CA THR A 72 7.75 7.95 -1.95
C THR A 72 8.42 6.78 -2.65
N VAL A 73 8.20 5.58 -2.13
CA VAL A 73 8.81 4.35 -2.66
C VAL A 73 7.86 3.58 -3.58
N ALA A 74 6.55 3.75 -3.41
CA ALA A 74 5.54 3.16 -4.28
C ALA A 74 4.23 3.97 -4.26
N MET A 75 3.48 3.83 -5.34
CA MET A 75 2.12 4.37 -5.50
C MET A 75 1.19 3.21 -5.83
N GLY A 76 -0.01 3.23 -5.24
CA GLY A 76 -0.96 2.14 -5.36
C GLY A 76 -2.41 2.60 -5.40
N ARG A 77 -3.28 1.64 -5.68
CA ARG A 77 -4.73 1.78 -5.60
C ARG A 77 -5.29 0.69 -4.69
N VAL A 78 -6.28 1.00 -3.88
CA VAL A 78 -6.99 0.01 -3.07
C VAL A 78 -7.90 -0.82 -3.97
N THR A 79 -7.69 -2.13 -4.00
CA THR A 79 -8.51 -3.07 -4.79
C THR A 79 -9.52 -3.82 -3.92
N ARG A 80 -9.20 -4.04 -2.64
CA ARG A 80 -10.04 -4.76 -1.68
C ARG A 80 -9.76 -4.26 -0.27
N ILE A 81 -10.78 -4.24 0.58
CA ILE A 81 -10.67 -3.98 2.01
C ILE A 81 -10.90 -5.30 2.74
N ILE A 82 -9.96 -5.68 3.62
CA ILE A 82 -10.01 -6.93 4.39
C ILE A 82 -10.34 -6.55 5.83
N GLN A 83 -11.46 -7.04 6.36
CA GLN A 83 -11.81 -6.89 7.77
C GLN A 83 -11.34 -8.14 8.52
N ASN A 84 -10.49 -7.94 9.53
CA ASN A 84 -10.20 -9.00 10.50
C ASN A 84 -11.30 -8.94 11.57
N SER A 85 -12.09 -10.01 11.67
CA SER A 85 -13.10 -10.24 12.71
C SER A 85 -12.48 -10.48 14.06
#